data_AF-A0A7Z2PZN4-F1
#
_entry.id   AF-A0A7Z2PZN4-F1
#
_cell.length_a   1.000
_cell.length_b   1.000
_cell.length_c   1.000
_cell.angle_alpha   90.00
_cell.angle_beta   90.00
_cell.angle_gamma   90.00
#
_symmetry.space_group_name_H-M   'P 1'
#
loop_
_entity.id
_entity.type
_entity.pdbx_description
1 polymer ?
#
loop_
_entity_poly.entity_id
_entity_poly.type
_entity_poly.pdbx_seq_one_letter_code
_entity_poly.pdbx_strand_id
1 'polypeptide(L)'
;MNNADQTATSASDEIFMNRLLRTIATAMLIACYALPAPAEELPKFSGHKVKVYTGKRAKPRLDHEFWRDQSHTYRAAMRDDKVNAGGRFIVVILPCGTECQAPTFLDVRTGRITQFFTVSNWGNVPDELEPVISRADSRLIVFRGKRNEKGINGNHCYSIDDRGELKHLHSTATGGDFSAALKAE
;
A
#
# COMPACT_ATOMS: atom_id res chain seq x y z
N MET A 1 -51.99 71.07 5.82
CA MET A 1 -51.16 70.77 4.63
C MET A 1 -49.70 70.94 5.02
N ASN A 2 -48.93 69.84 5.00
CA ASN A 2 -47.56 69.74 4.48
C ASN A 2 -46.99 68.35 4.82
N ASN A 3 -47.17 67.43 3.88
CA ASN A 3 -46.51 66.12 3.81
C ASN A 3 -45.19 66.30 3.05
N ALA A 4 -44.05 66.29 3.74
CA ALA A 4 -42.75 66.20 3.10
C ALA A 4 -41.66 65.79 4.12
N ASP A 5 -41.79 64.64 4.78
CA ASP A 5 -40.69 64.14 5.62
C ASP A 5 -40.66 62.60 5.84
N GLN A 6 -41.22 61.81 4.93
CA GLN A 6 -41.30 60.34 5.11
C GLN A 6 -40.59 59.50 4.05
N THR A 7 -39.96 60.11 3.03
CA THR A 7 -39.38 59.36 1.91
C THR A 7 -37.87 59.16 2.00
N ALA A 8 -37.15 59.84 2.90
CA ALA A 8 -35.69 59.78 2.96
C ALA A 8 -35.15 58.60 3.82
N THR A 9 -35.88 58.18 4.85
CA THR A 9 -35.40 57.20 5.85
C THR A 9 -35.48 55.74 5.36
N SER A 10 -36.38 55.44 4.42
CA SER A 10 -36.57 54.08 3.88
C SER A 10 -35.45 53.64 2.92
N ALA A 11 -34.84 54.59 2.20
CA ALA A 11 -33.83 54.27 1.18
C ALA A 11 -32.44 53.98 1.78
N SER A 12 -32.08 54.61 2.91
CA SER A 12 -30.80 54.36 3.59
C SER A 12 -30.71 52.99 4.24
N ASP A 13 -31.84 52.48 4.76
CA ASP A 13 -31.91 51.19 5.45
C ASP A 13 -31.83 50.01 4.47
N GLU A 14 -32.44 50.12 3.28
CA GLU A 14 -32.32 49.09 2.24
C GLU A 14 -30.90 48.99 1.65
N ILE A 15 -30.20 50.13 1.52
CA ILE A 15 -28.82 50.15 1.03
C ILE A 15 -27.86 49.54 2.06
N PHE A 16 -28.08 49.81 3.35
CA PHE A 16 -27.29 49.24 4.44
C PHE A 16 -27.52 47.72 4.57
N MET A 17 -28.78 47.28 4.48
CA MET A 17 -29.16 45.87 4.55
C MET A 17 -28.65 45.06 3.33
N ASN A 18 -28.70 45.61 2.12
CA ASN A 18 -28.14 44.97 0.91
C ASN A 18 -26.61 44.90 0.91
N ARG A 19 -25.92 45.89 1.49
CA ARG A 19 -24.46 45.83 1.68
C ARG A 19 -24.07 44.79 2.72
N LEU A 20 -24.82 44.69 3.82
CA LEU A 20 -24.61 43.68 4.87
C LEU A 20 -24.87 42.26 4.34
N LEU A 21 -25.96 42.06 3.59
CA LEU A 21 -26.29 40.77 2.94
C LEU A 21 -25.23 40.34 1.92
N ARG A 22 -24.70 41.27 1.12
CA ARG A 22 -23.60 40.98 0.18
C ARG A 22 -22.30 40.59 0.89
N THR A 23 -21.95 41.25 2.00
CA THR A 23 -20.77 40.89 2.79
C THR A 23 -20.89 39.52 3.45
N ILE A 24 -22.07 39.16 3.96
CA ILE A 24 -22.33 37.85 4.58
C ILE A 24 -22.26 36.73 3.53
N ALA A 25 -22.83 36.94 2.34
CA ALA A 25 -22.78 35.98 1.24
C ALA A 25 -21.33 35.73 0.75
N THR A 26 -20.49 36.77 0.76
CA THR A 26 -19.08 36.66 0.34
C THR A 26 -18.23 35.92 1.39
N ALA A 27 -18.51 36.12 2.68
CA ALA A 27 -17.80 35.43 3.77
C ALA A 27 -18.12 33.93 3.86
N MET A 28 -19.37 33.52 3.56
CA MET A 28 -19.74 32.09 3.51
C MET A 28 -19.09 31.35 2.34
N LEU A 29 -18.86 32.01 1.20
CA LEU A 29 -18.23 31.38 0.03
C LEU A 29 -16.74 31.07 0.24
N ILE A 30 -16.03 31.84 1.08
CA ILE A 30 -14.61 31.62 1.38
C ILE A 30 -14.42 30.46 2.39
N ALA A 31 -15.37 30.23 3.29
CA ALA A 31 -15.28 29.18 4.30
C ALA A 31 -15.42 27.75 3.74
N CYS A 32 -16.00 27.57 2.56
CA CYS A 32 -16.21 26.24 1.95
C CYS A 32 -14.97 25.66 1.25
N TYR A 33 -13.90 26.44 1.03
CA TYR A 33 -12.71 25.97 0.30
C TYR A 33 -11.60 25.39 1.21
N ALA A 34 -11.74 25.48 2.52
CA ALA A 34 -10.76 24.96 3.48
C ALA A 34 -11.13 23.57 4.02
N LEU A 35 -11.72 22.70 3.20
CA LEU A 35 -11.84 21.29 3.60
C LEU A 35 -10.44 20.67 3.58
N PRO A 36 -9.92 20.19 4.72
CA PRO A 36 -8.66 19.47 4.72
C PRO A 36 -8.80 18.25 3.81
N ALA A 37 -7.94 18.16 2.79
CA ALA A 37 -7.83 16.95 2.01
C ALA A 37 -7.52 15.78 2.97
N PRO A 38 -8.24 14.65 2.92
CA PRO A 38 -7.85 13.49 3.68
C PRO A 38 -6.42 13.13 3.31
N ALA A 39 -5.50 13.21 4.27
CA ALA A 39 -4.15 12.72 4.09
C ALA A 39 -4.26 11.22 3.79
N GLU A 40 -3.78 10.79 2.63
CA GLU A 40 -3.78 9.38 2.24
C GLU A 40 -2.93 8.60 3.25
N GLU A 41 -3.59 7.90 4.17
CA GLU A 41 -2.90 7.13 5.18
C GLU A 41 -2.23 5.92 4.52
N LEU A 42 -0.91 5.81 4.69
CA LEU A 42 -0.14 4.70 4.11
C LEU A 42 -0.66 3.36 4.64
N PRO A 43 -0.73 2.30 3.79
CA PRO A 43 -1.15 0.98 4.25
C PRO A 43 -0.29 0.48 5.40
N LYS A 44 -0.94 0.09 6.51
CA LYS A 44 -0.30 -0.50 7.69
C LYS A 44 -0.66 -1.97 7.86
N PHE A 45 0.27 -2.77 8.38
CA PHE A 45 0.04 -4.20 8.61
C PHE A 45 -1.13 -4.46 9.57
N SER A 46 -1.27 -3.61 10.60
CA SER A 46 -2.33 -3.66 11.61
C SER A 46 -3.74 -3.48 11.02
N GLY A 47 -3.87 -2.80 9.87
CA GLY A 47 -5.13 -2.63 9.13
C GLY A 47 -5.52 -3.83 8.26
N HIS A 48 -4.64 -4.82 8.10
CA HIS A 48 -4.79 -5.93 7.16
C HIS A 48 -4.74 -7.30 7.85
N LYS A 49 -5.28 -7.43 9.07
CA LYS A 49 -5.16 -8.65 9.87
C LYS A 49 -5.80 -9.88 9.22
N VAL A 50 -5.17 -11.03 9.41
CA VAL A 50 -5.67 -12.34 8.99
C VAL A 50 -5.25 -13.43 9.95
N LYS A 51 -6.08 -14.46 10.11
CA LYS A 51 -5.74 -15.62 10.94
C LYS A 51 -4.63 -16.44 10.29
N VAL A 52 -3.60 -16.78 11.07
CA VAL A 52 -2.52 -17.67 10.64
C VAL A 52 -3.02 -19.12 10.59
N TYR A 53 -2.73 -19.79 9.48
CA TYR A 53 -3.04 -21.18 9.22
C TYR A 53 -2.13 -22.08 10.06
N THR A 54 -2.75 -22.96 10.85
CA THR A 54 -2.07 -23.90 11.75
C THR A 54 -2.35 -25.37 11.39
N GLY A 55 -3.03 -25.61 10.27
CA GLY A 55 -3.40 -26.95 9.84
C GLY A 55 -2.22 -27.72 9.23
N LYS A 56 -2.52 -28.94 8.76
CA LYS A 56 -1.53 -29.78 8.06
C LYS A 56 -1.03 -29.07 6.80
N ARG A 57 0.30 -29.08 6.62
CA ARG A 57 0.94 -28.52 5.42
C ARG A 57 0.86 -29.49 4.25
N ALA A 58 0.60 -28.96 3.06
CA ALA A 58 0.64 -29.73 1.81
C ALA A 58 2.09 -29.96 1.33
N LYS A 59 2.27 -30.86 0.36
CA LYS A 59 3.54 -30.98 -0.36
C LYS A 59 3.61 -29.88 -1.44
N PRO A 60 4.77 -29.24 -1.68
CA PRO A 60 4.91 -28.30 -2.79
C PRO A 60 4.52 -28.94 -4.13
N ARG A 61 3.78 -28.20 -4.94
CA ARG A 61 3.37 -28.59 -6.29
C ARG A 61 4.46 -28.16 -7.28
N LEU A 62 5.18 -29.13 -7.82
CA LEU A 62 6.31 -28.93 -8.73
C LEU A 62 5.92 -29.31 -10.17
N ASP A 63 4.82 -28.73 -10.66
CA ASP A 63 4.20 -29.08 -11.94
C ASP A 63 4.94 -28.49 -13.17
N HIS A 64 5.80 -27.49 -13.00
CA HIS A 64 6.69 -26.96 -14.03
C HIS A 64 8.16 -27.34 -13.82
N GLU A 65 8.93 -27.41 -14.92
CA GLU A 65 10.37 -27.72 -14.91
C GLU A 65 11.15 -26.76 -14.01
N PHE A 66 10.88 -25.45 -14.15
CA PHE A 66 11.47 -24.43 -13.31
C PHE A 66 11.29 -24.68 -11.79
N TRP A 67 10.12 -25.18 -11.36
CA TRP A 67 9.90 -25.54 -9.94
C TRP A 67 10.62 -26.81 -9.53
N ARG A 68 10.78 -27.77 -10.45
CA ARG A 68 11.51 -29.01 -10.18
C ARG A 68 13.00 -28.75 -9.98
N ASP A 69 13.59 -27.83 -10.73
CA ASP A 69 14.99 -27.42 -10.56
C ASP A 69 15.24 -26.80 -9.18
N GLN A 70 14.23 -26.10 -8.64
CA GLN A 70 14.27 -25.48 -7.32
C GLN A 70 13.62 -26.35 -6.23
N SER A 71 13.45 -27.66 -6.48
CA SER A 71 12.65 -28.52 -5.61
C SER A 71 13.19 -28.66 -4.19
N HIS A 72 14.51 -28.61 -4.02
CA HIS A 72 15.14 -28.62 -2.70
C HIS A 72 14.74 -27.38 -1.88
N THR A 73 14.77 -26.20 -2.48
CA THR A 73 14.38 -24.92 -1.87
C THR A 73 12.94 -24.97 -1.38
N TYR A 74 11.98 -25.33 -2.23
CA TYR A 74 10.56 -25.36 -1.84
C TYR A 74 10.23 -26.45 -0.82
N ARG A 75 10.89 -27.62 -0.90
CA ARG A 75 10.69 -28.68 0.10
C ARG A 75 11.28 -28.29 1.45
N ALA A 76 12.43 -27.63 1.48
CA ALA A 76 13.03 -27.10 2.70
C ALA A 76 12.12 -26.02 3.32
N ALA A 77 11.68 -25.04 2.53
CA ALA A 77 10.76 -24.00 2.99
C ALA A 77 9.47 -24.58 3.59
N MET A 78 8.84 -25.55 2.92
CA MET A 78 7.62 -26.21 3.44
C MET A 78 7.85 -26.92 4.78
N ARG A 79 9.05 -27.45 5.02
CA ARG A 79 9.39 -28.20 6.23
C ARG A 79 9.81 -27.28 7.38
N ASP A 80 10.68 -26.32 7.09
CA ASP A 80 11.45 -25.59 8.10
C ASP A 80 10.89 -24.19 8.38
N ASP A 81 10.35 -23.52 7.35
CA ASP A 81 9.94 -22.12 7.48
C ASP A 81 8.58 -21.97 8.14
N LYS A 82 8.35 -20.83 8.80
CA LYS A 82 7.03 -20.45 9.32
C LYS A 82 6.25 -19.71 8.23
N VAL A 83 4.92 -19.80 8.29
CA VAL A 83 4.06 -18.87 7.54
C VAL A 83 4.49 -17.45 7.90
N ASN A 84 4.81 -16.64 6.90
CA ASN A 84 5.31 -15.28 7.09
C ASN A 84 4.53 -14.24 6.25
N ALA A 85 3.53 -14.66 5.47
CA ALA A 85 2.67 -13.75 4.72
C ALA A 85 1.21 -14.22 4.61
N GLY A 86 0.27 -13.29 4.68
CA GLY A 86 -1.13 -13.50 4.27
C GLY A 86 -1.87 -14.62 5.00
N GLY A 87 -1.44 -14.97 6.22
CA GLY A 87 -2.04 -16.03 7.03
C GLY A 87 -1.72 -17.45 6.56
N ARG A 88 -1.08 -17.68 5.42
CA ARG A 88 -0.87 -19.05 4.89
C ARG A 88 0.26 -19.21 3.87
N PHE A 89 0.96 -18.14 3.54
CA PHE A 89 2.01 -18.17 2.54
C PHE A 89 3.36 -18.12 3.24
N ILE A 90 4.31 -18.85 2.66
CA ILE A 90 5.73 -18.68 2.91
C ILE A 90 6.27 -17.90 1.71
N VAL A 91 6.91 -16.77 1.96
CA VAL A 91 7.67 -16.05 0.95
C VAL A 91 8.98 -16.78 0.71
N VAL A 92 9.18 -17.28 -0.50
CA VAL A 92 10.44 -17.90 -0.94
C VAL A 92 11.06 -17.00 -1.99
N ILE A 93 12.29 -16.56 -1.76
CA ILE A 93 13.01 -15.64 -2.63
C ILE A 93 14.08 -16.42 -3.39
N LEU A 94 14.03 -16.37 -4.72
CA LEU A 94 15.04 -16.96 -5.58
C LEU A 94 15.95 -15.87 -6.16
N PRO A 95 17.27 -16.10 -6.28
CA PRO A 95 18.14 -15.19 -7.00
C PRO A 95 17.80 -15.18 -8.50
N CYS A 96 17.83 -14.00 -9.13
CA CYS A 96 17.61 -13.85 -10.59
C CYS A 96 18.73 -13.11 -11.32
N GLY A 97 19.82 -12.77 -10.63
CA GLY A 97 20.95 -12.01 -11.17
C GLY A 97 21.58 -11.12 -10.11
N THR A 98 22.54 -10.29 -10.50
CA THR A 98 23.18 -9.30 -9.62
C THR A 98 22.13 -8.29 -9.15
N GLU A 99 21.98 -8.13 -7.84
CA GLU A 99 20.98 -7.23 -7.25
C GLU A 99 19.55 -7.46 -7.79
N CYS A 100 19.19 -8.72 -8.06
CA CYS A 100 17.86 -9.13 -8.52
C CYS A 100 17.33 -10.27 -7.66
N GLN A 101 16.11 -10.09 -7.14
CA GLN A 101 15.40 -11.11 -6.38
C GLN A 101 14.04 -11.41 -7.01
N ALA A 102 13.71 -12.70 -7.10
CA ALA A 102 12.46 -13.22 -7.65
C ALA A 102 11.62 -13.85 -6.52
N PRO A 103 10.76 -13.06 -5.86
CA PRO A 103 9.92 -13.55 -4.79
C PRO A 103 8.77 -14.41 -5.32
N THR A 104 8.44 -15.43 -4.55
CA THR A 104 7.32 -16.34 -4.79
C THR A 104 6.55 -16.58 -3.50
N PHE A 105 5.27 -16.94 -3.62
CA PHE A 105 4.53 -17.54 -2.53
C PHE A 105 4.50 -19.05 -2.67
N LEU A 106 4.78 -19.72 -1.55
CA LEU A 106 4.47 -21.12 -1.34
C LEU A 106 3.26 -21.22 -0.40
N ASP A 107 2.13 -21.66 -0.94
CA ASP A 107 0.90 -21.82 -0.17
C ASP A 107 0.95 -23.10 0.68
N VAL A 108 1.00 -22.96 2.00
CA VAL A 108 1.13 -24.11 2.90
C VAL A 108 -0.11 -25.00 2.90
N ARG A 109 -1.27 -24.49 2.47
CA ARG A 109 -2.52 -25.25 2.43
C ARG A 109 -2.63 -26.13 1.19
N THR A 110 -2.17 -25.65 0.05
CA THR A 110 -2.36 -26.34 -1.25
C THR A 110 -1.08 -26.80 -1.91
N GLY A 111 0.08 -26.32 -1.44
CA GLY A 111 1.38 -26.53 -2.06
C GLY A 111 1.60 -25.72 -3.33
N ARG A 112 0.64 -24.90 -3.78
CA ARG A 112 0.77 -24.08 -4.98
C ARG A 112 1.89 -23.07 -4.82
N ILE A 113 2.69 -22.91 -5.87
CA ILE A 113 3.72 -21.88 -6.00
C ILE A 113 3.18 -20.77 -6.89
N THR A 114 3.33 -19.52 -6.48
CA THR A 114 2.93 -18.34 -7.26
C THR A 114 4.12 -17.41 -7.38
N GLN A 115 4.56 -17.17 -8.61
CA GLN A 115 5.65 -16.23 -8.90
C GLN A 115 5.10 -14.83 -9.17
N PHE A 116 5.85 -13.83 -8.74
CA PHE A 116 5.55 -12.43 -9.00
C PHE A 116 6.59 -11.81 -9.95
N PHE A 117 6.55 -10.49 -10.07
CA PHE A 117 7.62 -9.70 -10.68
C PHE A 117 8.93 -9.85 -9.89
N THR A 118 10.05 -9.60 -10.56
CA THR A 118 11.33 -9.44 -9.87
C THR A 118 11.40 -8.07 -9.20
N VAL A 119 12.21 -7.97 -8.16
CA VAL A 119 12.61 -6.70 -7.57
C VAL A 119 14.12 -6.55 -7.61
N SER A 120 14.59 -5.34 -7.89
CA SER A 120 16.00 -5.04 -8.13
C SER A 120 16.34 -3.56 -7.93
N ASN A 121 17.59 -3.19 -8.26
CA ASN A 121 18.08 -1.80 -8.33
C ASN A 121 18.07 -1.08 -6.97
N TRP A 122 18.55 -1.75 -5.92
CA TRP A 122 18.65 -1.13 -4.61
C TRP A 122 19.82 -0.14 -4.49
N GLY A 123 20.83 -0.25 -5.36
CA GLY A 123 22.02 0.60 -5.29
C GLY A 123 22.85 0.25 -4.06
N ASN A 124 23.45 1.25 -3.41
CA ASN A 124 24.27 1.01 -2.23
C ASN A 124 23.39 0.89 -0.97
N VAL A 125 22.83 -0.29 -0.76
CA VAL A 125 22.05 -0.64 0.44
C VAL A 125 22.88 -1.47 1.41
N PRO A 126 22.55 -1.47 2.72
CA PRO A 126 23.13 -2.41 3.66
C PRO A 126 22.89 -3.86 3.22
N ASP A 127 23.81 -4.75 3.58
CA ASP A 127 23.73 -6.19 3.27
C ASP A 127 22.43 -6.85 3.80
N GLU A 128 21.82 -6.27 4.84
CA GLU A 128 20.61 -6.76 5.50
C GLU A 128 19.29 -6.28 4.85
N LEU A 129 19.34 -5.67 3.67
CA LEU A 129 18.11 -5.23 3.00
C LEU A 129 17.17 -6.41 2.74
N GLU A 130 16.00 -6.39 3.39
CA GLU A 130 14.90 -7.29 3.05
C GLU A 130 14.17 -6.81 1.78
N PRO A 131 14.23 -7.54 0.65
CA PRO A 131 13.55 -7.15 -0.59
C PRO A 131 12.02 -7.29 -0.49
N VAL A 132 11.55 -8.09 0.47
CA VAL A 132 10.13 -8.33 0.74
C VAL A 132 9.88 -8.29 2.23
N ILE A 133 9.03 -7.36 2.67
CA ILE A 133 8.61 -7.22 4.06
C ILE A 133 7.18 -7.73 4.18
N SER A 134 6.95 -8.68 5.07
CA SER A 134 5.65 -9.32 5.29
C SER A 134 5.48 -9.79 6.74
N ARG A 135 4.23 -10.05 7.13
CA ARG A 135 3.90 -10.63 8.44
C ARG A 135 2.92 -11.78 8.28
N ALA A 136 3.08 -12.81 9.11
CA ALA A 136 2.22 -14.00 9.08
C ALA A 136 0.74 -13.66 9.25
N ASP A 137 0.44 -12.71 10.14
CA ASP A 137 -0.90 -12.30 10.55
C ASP A 137 -1.45 -11.11 9.75
N SER A 138 -0.82 -10.76 8.62
CA SER A 138 -1.25 -9.65 7.78
C SER A 138 -1.35 -10.03 6.31
N ARG A 139 -2.40 -9.53 5.63
CA ARG A 139 -2.54 -9.55 4.17
C ARG A 139 -1.70 -8.47 3.49
N LEU A 140 -1.12 -7.52 4.24
CA LEU A 140 -0.21 -6.54 3.65
C LEU A 140 1.15 -7.20 3.36
N ILE A 141 1.70 -6.89 2.20
CA ILE A 141 3.07 -7.23 1.81
C ILE A 141 3.69 -6.05 1.09
N VAL A 142 4.99 -5.83 1.31
CA VAL A 142 5.74 -4.74 0.69
C VAL A 142 6.92 -5.30 -0.07
N PHE A 143 6.98 -4.97 -1.36
CA PHE A 143 8.12 -5.26 -2.22
C PHE A 143 8.97 -4.01 -2.36
N ARG A 144 10.29 -4.13 -2.19
CA ARG A 144 11.23 -3.00 -2.23
C ARG A 144 12.09 -3.10 -3.49
N GLY A 145 12.32 -2.00 -4.19
CA GLY A 145 13.14 -1.93 -5.40
C GLY A 145 12.36 -1.45 -6.61
N LYS A 146 12.87 -1.70 -7.82
CA LYS A 146 12.11 -1.60 -9.07
C LYS A 146 11.47 -2.93 -9.42
N ARG A 147 10.20 -2.91 -9.86
CA ARG A 147 9.52 -4.12 -10.34
C ARG A 147 9.91 -4.42 -11.78
N ASN A 148 10.44 -5.60 -12.06
CA ASN A 148 10.94 -5.99 -13.38
C ASN A 148 11.87 -4.92 -13.98
N GLU A 149 12.73 -4.31 -13.15
CA GLU A 149 13.64 -3.21 -13.50
C GLU A 149 12.97 -1.93 -14.04
N LYS A 150 11.64 -1.82 -13.92
CA LYS A 150 10.83 -0.75 -14.52
C LYS A 150 10.12 0.08 -13.46
N GLY A 151 9.82 1.33 -13.84
CA GLY A 151 9.02 2.24 -13.03
C GLY A 151 9.77 2.81 -11.82
N ILE A 152 8.99 3.12 -10.78
CA ILE A 152 9.48 3.74 -9.55
C ILE A 152 10.39 2.76 -8.80
N ASN A 153 11.57 3.24 -8.38
CA ASN A 153 12.38 2.55 -7.38
C ASN A 153 11.86 2.90 -5.99
N GLY A 154 11.25 1.94 -5.30
CA GLY A 154 10.48 2.30 -4.10
C GLY A 154 9.95 1.13 -3.28
N ASN A 155 9.08 1.48 -2.33
CA ASN A 155 8.29 0.52 -1.57
C ASN A 155 6.94 0.35 -2.27
N HIS A 156 6.52 -0.89 -2.47
CA HIS A 156 5.29 -1.22 -3.19
C HIS A 156 4.39 -2.09 -2.33
N CYS A 157 3.30 -1.49 -1.85
CA CYS A 157 2.35 -2.13 -0.95
C CYS A 157 1.25 -2.85 -1.73
N TYR A 158 0.98 -4.10 -1.35
CA TYR A 158 -0.08 -4.91 -1.90
C TYR A 158 -0.89 -5.58 -0.79
N SER A 159 -2.18 -5.80 -1.04
CA SER A 159 -2.99 -6.74 -0.27
C SER A 159 -2.97 -8.10 -0.96
N ILE A 160 -2.73 -9.15 -0.18
CA ILE A 160 -2.83 -10.55 -0.60
C ILE A 160 -4.29 -10.98 -0.47
N ASP A 161 -4.86 -11.56 -1.52
CA ASP A 161 -6.20 -12.13 -1.49
C ASP A 161 -6.21 -13.61 -1.06
N ASP A 162 -7.40 -14.22 -0.97
CA ASP A 162 -7.56 -15.62 -0.57
C ASP A 162 -7.02 -16.63 -1.60
N ARG A 163 -6.77 -16.18 -2.82
CA ARG A 163 -6.14 -16.96 -3.88
C ARG A 163 -4.64 -16.72 -3.93
N GLY A 164 -4.06 -15.89 -3.06
CA GLY A 164 -2.63 -15.55 -3.07
C GLY A 164 -2.23 -14.62 -4.20
N GLU A 165 -3.19 -13.92 -4.81
CA GLU A 165 -2.96 -12.89 -5.81
C GLU A 165 -2.74 -11.53 -5.13
N LEU A 166 -2.01 -10.64 -5.81
CA LEU A 166 -1.62 -9.34 -5.27
C LEU A 166 -2.52 -8.22 -5.83
N LYS A 167 -3.20 -7.51 -4.94
CA LYS A 167 -3.89 -6.25 -5.27
C LYS A 167 -3.01 -5.07 -4.88
N HIS A 168 -2.61 -4.26 -5.86
CA HIS A 168 -1.81 -3.05 -5.59
C HIS A 168 -2.60 -2.06 -4.74
N LEU A 169 -1.95 -1.51 -3.71
CA LEU A 169 -2.54 -0.51 -2.82
C LEU A 169 -1.86 0.85 -3.00
N HIS A 170 -0.53 0.87 -2.91
CA HIS A 170 0.22 2.12 -2.90
C HIS A 170 1.68 1.87 -3.33
N SER A 171 2.34 2.88 -3.90
CA SER A 171 3.80 2.84 -4.14
C SER A 171 4.41 4.16 -3.71
N THR A 172 5.50 4.10 -2.94
CA THR A 172 6.26 5.28 -2.53
C THR A 172 7.65 5.22 -3.14
N ALA A 173 8.05 6.27 -3.87
CA ALA A 173 9.41 6.38 -4.38
C ALA A 173 10.40 6.57 -3.22
N THR A 174 11.47 5.80 -3.20
CA THR A 174 12.56 5.96 -2.23
C THR A 174 13.82 6.55 -2.87
N GLY A 175 13.87 6.64 -4.19
CA GLY A 175 15.05 7.13 -4.91
C GLY A 175 16.25 6.19 -4.80
N GLY A 176 16.05 4.95 -4.33
CA GLY A 176 17.14 4.01 -4.01
C GLY A 176 17.59 4.05 -2.55
N ASP A 177 17.09 4.99 -1.74
CA ASP A 177 17.39 5.03 -0.31
C ASP A 177 16.37 4.22 0.49
N PHE A 178 16.76 3.01 0.84
CA PHE A 178 15.96 2.08 1.63
C PHE A 178 16.31 2.12 3.13
N SER A 179 17.10 3.09 3.60
CA SER A 179 17.48 3.22 5.01
C SER A 179 16.34 3.77 5.89
N ALA A 180 15.41 4.54 5.31
CA ALA A 180 14.26 5.06 6.04
C ALA A 180 13.30 3.93 6.45
N ALA A 181 12.86 3.95 7.70
CA ALA A 181 11.90 3.00 8.24
C ALA A 181 10.64 2.95 7.37
N LEU A 182 10.20 1.74 7.01
CA LEU A 182 8.94 1.53 6.31
C LEU A 182 7.81 2.04 7.21
N LYS A 183 7.09 3.08 6.77
CA LYS A 183 5.96 3.67 7.53
C LYS A 183 4.71 2.77 7.61
N ALA A 184 4.84 1.47 7.34
CA ALA A 184 3.75 0.50 7.27
C ALA A 184 3.52 -0.28 8.58
N GLU A 185 4.14 0.11 9.69
CA GLU A 185 4.12 -0.65 10.95
C GLU A 185 2.72 -0.86 11.57
#